data_AF-A0A6P0LGN0-F1
#
_entry.id   AF-A0A6P0LGN0-F1
#
_cell.length_a   1.000
_cell.length_b   1.000
_cell.length_c   1.000
_cell.angle_alpha   90.00
_cell.angle_beta   90.00
_cell.angle_gamma   90.00
#
_symmetry.space_group_name_H-M   'P 1'
#
loop_
_entity.id
_entity.type
_entity.pdbx_description
1 polymer ?
#
loop_
_entity_poly.entity_id
_entity_poly.type
_entity_poly.pdbx_seq_one_letter_code
_entity_poly.pdbx_strand_id
1 'polypeptide(L)'
;MTTQKVLTTDKLAQQIQACATEQLTGRLEIEDPQGQQWSLFFHLGRLTGGASKMHPIRRWCRQLSVHCPELSAFPVCQGSSAQPVYWDYPSLAELVRQGKVPLKQMRSVVAGNCTEILFDIIQRQEQLRCGSSEQLTYRQIPQETIDSTSDSRFDSRFDSRLVVIRADQILQQARQAWEPWQQAGLVNISPSLAPVIWDADKLRQQTSLLAYHNLTTLVDGDRTLRDLALRLKQNLLALSQSIMPYIRLQVMGLISVGDFRCDTHFNKATNPMPETAGRKGGPIQTLPASPLVVYIEDSQIDRLTMSQILANAGYRFINVQDPIKALPTLLKHKPQLIFLDLLMPVLNGYEVCAQIRRVSVFQDTPVIMVTSNDGIVDRVRAKMVGSTDFLAKPITRSKVLTILQRHLGVTRNILSG
;
A
#
# COMPACT_ATOMS: atom_id res chain seq x y z
N MET A 1 9.77 -39.38 -5.22
CA MET A 1 9.73 -37.95 -4.84
C MET A 1 9.73 -37.88 -3.33
N THR A 2 10.89 -37.59 -2.74
CA THR A 2 11.15 -37.81 -1.31
C THR A 2 10.71 -36.59 -0.50
N THR A 3 9.62 -36.71 0.24
CA THR A 3 9.17 -35.70 1.20
C THR A 3 10.16 -35.67 2.35
N GLN A 4 11.13 -34.76 2.32
CA GLN A 4 12.08 -34.61 3.43
C GLN A 4 11.55 -33.59 4.44
N LYS A 5 11.51 -34.06 5.69
CA LYS A 5 10.99 -33.39 6.87
C LYS A 5 12.16 -32.72 7.61
N VAL A 6 11.89 -31.57 8.23
CA VAL A 6 12.73 -30.80 9.16
C VAL A 6 13.52 -29.65 8.51
N LEU A 7 13.04 -28.42 8.71
CA LEU A 7 13.75 -27.17 8.51
C LEU A 7 14.14 -26.58 9.87
N THR A 8 15.41 -26.66 10.22
CA THR A 8 16.05 -25.67 11.10
C THR A 8 16.49 -24.48 10.24
N THR A 9 16.81 -23.33 10.85
CA THR A 9 17.20 -22.11 10.11
C THR A 9 18.47 -22.36 9.31
N ASP A 10 19.30 -23.28 9.79
CA ASP A 10 20.51 -23.76 9.10
C ASP A 10 20.19 -24.76 8.00
N LYS A 11 19.20 -25.65 8.18
CA LYS A 11 18.73 -26.50 7.08
C LYS A 11 18.06 -25.66 5.99
N LEU A 12 17.37 -24.57 6.30
CA LEU A 12 16.83 -23.64 5.30
C LEU A 12 17.96 -23.04 4.47
N ALA A 13 19.01 -22.57 5.15
CA ALA A 13 20.21 -22.07 4.49
C ALA A 13 20.85 -23.13 3.60
N GLN A 14 20.98 -24.36 4.10
CA GLN A 14 21.52 -25.49 3.34
C GLN A 14 20.67 -25.79 2.09
N GLN A 15 19.34 -25.75 2.19
CA GLN A 15 18.47 -26.01 1.02
C GLN A 15 18.51 -24.89 -0.01
N ILE A 16 18.55 -23.63 0.43
CA ILE A 16 18.77 -22.49 -0.46
C ILE A 16 20.14 -22.60 -1.15
N GLN A 17 21.17 -23.00 -0.41
CA GLN A 17 22.51 -23.22 -0.95
C GLN A 17 22.56 -24.42 -1.90
N ALA A 18 21.83 -25.50 -1.61
CA ALA A 18 21.71 -26.66 -2.50
C ALA A 18 21.11 -26.25 -3.85
N CYS A 19 20.01 -25.48 -3.83
CA CYS A 19 19.42 -24.92 -5.06
C CYS A 19 20.44 -24.10 -5.88
N ALA A 20 21.32 -23.36 -5.19
CA ALA A 20 22.37 -22.58 -5.85
C ALA A 20 23.48 -23.46 -6.45
N THR A 21 23.97 -24.45 -5.71
CA THR A 21 25.04 -25.36 -6.14
C THR A 21 24.57 -26.30 -7.26
N GLU A 22 23.33 -26.78 -7.18
CA GLU A 22 22.69 -27.65 -8.18
C GLU A 22 22.25 -26.89 -9.44
N GLN A 23 22.49 -25.57 -9.49
CA GLN A 23 22.07 -24.69 -10.58
C GLN A 23 20.57 -24.79 -10.90
N LEU A 24 19.74 -24.93 -9.87
CA LEU A 24 18.30 -25.11 -10.03
C LEU A 24 17.71 -24.02 -10.93
N THR A 25 16.96 -24.46 -11.93
CA THR A 25 16.03 -23.63 -12.70
C THR A 25 14.63 -24.15 -12.40
N GLY A 26 13.85 -23.37 -11.66
CA GLY A 26 12.58 -23.83 -11.09
C GLY A 26 12.23 -23.06 -9.81
N ARG A 27 11.60 -23.71 -8.84
CA ARG A 27 11.29 -23.09 -7.53
C ARG A 27 11.54 -24.02 -6.35
N LEU A 28 11.92 -23.43 -5.23
CA LEU A 28 11.89 -24.04 -3.90
C LEU A 28 10.58 -23.63 -3.23
N GLU A 29 9.71 -24.61 -3.00
CA GLU A 29 8.43 -24.43 -2.32
C GLU A 29 8.58 -24.81 -0.84
N ILE A 30 8.03 -24.00 0.04
CA ILE A 30 8.09 -24.17 1.50
C ILE A 30 6.68 -24.04 2.03
N GLU A 31 6.26 -24.97 2.89
CA GLU A 31 4.91 -25.00 3.43
C GLU A 31 4.94 -25.29 4.92
N ASP A 32 4.07 -24.62 5.67
CA ASP A 32 3.84 -24.88 7.08
C ASP A 32 2.65 -25.85 7.30
N PRO A 33 2.54 -26.43 8.51
CA PRO A 33 1.45 -27.36 8.84
C PRO A 33 0.03 -26.77 8.72
N GLN A 34 -0.10 -25.43 8.71
CA GLN A 34 -1.37 -24.71 8.63
C GLN A 34 -1.73 -24.31 7.19
N GLY A 35 -0.96 -24.75 6.19
CA GLY A 35 -1.21 -24.52 4.76
C GLY A 35 -0.72 -23.16 4.23
N GLN A 36 0.04 -22.42 5.05
CA GLN A 36 0.78 -21.24 4.60
C GLN A 36 1.95 -21.69 3.73
N GLN A 37 2.08 -21.05 2.57
CA GLN A 37 3.02 -21.44 1.55
C GLN A 37 3.87 -20.26 1.09
N TRP A 38 5.15 -20.53 0.86
CA TRP A 38 6.12 -19.63 0.27
C TRP A 38 6.81 -20.30 -0.91
N SER A 39 7.29 -19.51 -1.85
CA SER A 39 8.05 -20.00 -2.99
C SER A 39 9.23 -19.07 -3.26
N LEU A 40 10.39 -19.64 -3.56
CA LEU A 40 11.58 -18.93 -4.00
C LEU A 40 11.92 -19.42 -5.41
N PHE A 41 12.05 -18.51 -6.37
CA PHE A 41 12.22 -18.83 -7.78
C PHE A 41 13.69 -18.73 -8.20
N PHE A 42 14.21 -19.76 -8.87
CA PHE A 42 15.62 -19.86 -9.25
C PHE A 42 15.83 -19.98 -10.76
N HIS A 43 16.96 -19.43 -11.22
CA HIS A 43 17.52 -19.59 -12.55
C HIS A 43 19.00 -19.90 -12.47
N LEU A 44 19.42 -21.06 -12.97
CA LEU A 44 20.82 -21.47 -12.94
C LEU A 44 21.43 -21.27 -11.54
N GLY A 45 20.64 -21.61 -10.50
CA GLY A 45 21.03 -21.47 -9.10
C GLY A 45 21.00 -20.05 -8.52
N ARG A 46 20.57 -19.05 -9.29
CA ARG A 46 20.39 -17.68 -8.81
C ARG A 46 18.93 -17.39 -8.49
N LEU A 47 18.68 -16.67 -7.41
CA LEU A 47 17.33 -16.26 -7.04
C LEU A 47 16.84 -15.19 -8.00
N THR A 48 15.58 -15.28 -8.41
CA THR A 48 14.93 -14.36 -9.35
C THR A 48 13.71 -13.68 -8.75
N GLY A 49 13.16 -14.25 -7.67
CA GLY A 49 12.10 -13.64 -6.89
C GLY A 49 11.52 -14.62 -5.87
N GLY A 50 10.43 -14.21 -5.23
CA GLY A 50 9.71 -15.06 -4.29
C GLY A 50 8.24 -14.68 -4.19
N ALA A 51 7.42 -15.63 -3.77
CA ALA A 51 5.99 -15.43 -3.55
C ALA A 51 5.56 -15.99 -2.18
N SER A 52 4.44 -15.47 -1.68
CA SER A 52 3.76 -15.95 -0.47
C SER A 52 2.26 -15.73 -0.61
N LYS A 53 1.44 -16.60 -0.02
CA LYS A 53 -0.02 -16.40 0.05
C LYS A 53 -0.40 -15.20 0.93
N MET A 54 0.45 -14.82 1.88
CA MET A 54 0.18 -13.73 2.80
C MET A 54 0.67 -12.41 2.22
N HIS A 55 -0.27 -11.47 2.10
CA HIS A 55 -0.02 -10.06 1.75
C HIS A 55 0.85 -9.81 0.50
N PRO A 56 0.69 -10.56 -0.63
CA PRO A 56 1.48 -10.30 -1.84
C PRO A 56 1.35 -8.85 -2.35
N ILE A 57 0.15 -8.26 -2.36
CA ILE A 57 -0.07 -6.90 -2.88
C ILE A 57 0.48 -5.85 -1.91
N ARG A 58 0.21 -5.98 -0.61
CA ARG A 58 0.80 -5.11 0.42
C ARG A 58 2.32 -5.13 0.36
N ARG A 59 2.96 -6.30 0.28
CA ARG A 59 4.42 -6.45 0.16
C ARG A 59 4.93 -5.74 -1.09
N TRP A 60 4.29 -6.00 -2.23
CA TRP A 60 4.62 -5.36 -3.50
C TRP A 60 4.57 -3.83 -3.41
N CYS A 61 3.47 -3.28 -2.89
CA CYS A 61 3.29 -1.84 -2.69
C CYS A 61 4.38 -1.25 -1.78
N ARG A 62 4.76 -1.94 -0.70
CA ARG A 62 5.87 -1.51 0.16
C ARG A 62 7.19 -1.46 -0.59
N GLN A 63 7.56 -2.52 -1.31
CA GLN A 63 8.83 -2.58 -2.01
C GLN A 63 8.94 -1.55 -3.13
N LEU A 64 7.84 -1.31 -3.87
CA LEU A 64 7.78 -0.22 -4.82
C LEU A 64 7.93 1.15 -4.15
N SER A 65 7.24 1.39 -3.03
CA SER A 65 7.33 2.67 -2.33
C SER A 65 8.75 2.98 -1.85
N VAL A 66 9.51 1.96 -1.46
CA VAL A 66 10.89 2.10 -0.99
C VAL A 66 11.88 2.28 -2.14
N HIS A 67 11.74 1.50 -3.21
CA HIS A 67 12.79 1.38 -4.23
C HIS A 67 12.45 2.04 -5.57
N CYS A 68 11.16 2.23 -5.85
CA CYS A 68 10.62 2.85 -7.06
C CYS A 68 9.57 3.93 -6.70
N PRO A 69 9.92 4.96 -5.91
CA PRO A 69 8.95 5.97 -5.47
C PRO A 69 8.30 6.70 -6.64
N GLU A 70 8.95 6.78 -7.80
CA GLU A 70 8.38 7.32 -9.04
C GLU A 70 7.20 6.50 -9.57
N LEU A 71 7.13 5.20 -9.24
CA LEU A 71 6.03 4.32 -9.61
C LEU A 71 4.84 4.36 -8.64
N SER A 72 4.93 5.11 -7.54
CA SER A 72 3.79 5.33 -6.63
C SER A 72 2.58 5.99 -7.31
N ALA A 73 2.74 6.50 -8.54
CA ALA A 73 1.65 7.00 -9.38
C ALA A 73 1.01 5.93 -10.31
N PHE A 74 1.61 4.74 -10.46
CA PHE A 74 1.13 3.71 -11.38
C PHE A 74 0.07 2.80 -10.71
N PRO A 75 -1.04 2.48 -11.41
CA PRO A 75 -1.95 1.43 -10.97
C PRO A 75 -1.28 0.09 -11.24
N VAL A 76 -0.46 -0.41 -10.30
CA VAL A 76 0.33 -1.64 -10.51
C VAL A 76 -0.49 -2.92 -10.30
N CYS A 77 -1.81 -2.85 -10.47
CA CYS A 77 -2.70 -3.99 -10.30
C CYS A 77 -3.67 -4.03 -11.48
N GLN A 78 -3.17 -4.44 -12.65
CA GLN A 78 -4.04 -4.93 -13.74
C GLN A 78 -3.93 -6.46 -13.76
N GLY A 79 -4.88 -7.16 -13.17
CA GLY A 79 -4.98 -8.61 -13.31
C GLY A 79 -6.19 -9.20 -12.60
N SER A 80 -6.97 -10.02 -13.33
CA SER A 80 -8.25 -10.62 -12.95
C SER A 80 -8.25 -11.43 -11.64
N SER A 81 -9.44 -11.82 -11.17
CA SER A 81 -9.76 -12.53 -9.92
C SER A 81 -9.06 -13.89 -9.67
N ALA A 82 -8.16 -14.32 -10.54
CA ALA A 82 -7.27 -15.46 -10.35
C ALA A 82 -5.86 -15.08 -10.80
N GLN A 83 -5.18 -14.25 -10.01
CA GLN A 83 -3.80 -13.88 -10.34
C GLN A 83 -2.85 -15.06 -10.06
N PRO A 84 -1.94 -15.39 -10.99
CA PRO A 84 -0.97 -16.46 -10.80
C PRO A 84 -0.05 -16.17 -9.61
N VAL A 85 0.47 -17.24 -9.01
CA VAL A 85 1.62 -17.15 -8.09
C VAL A 85 2.77 -16.59 -8.93
N TYR A 86 3.28 -15.39 -8.60
CA TYR A 86 4.35 -14.67 -9.33
C TYR A 86 3.92 -13.71 -10.46
N TRP A 87 2.87 -12.90 -10.24
CA TRP A 87 2.42 -11.86 -11.19
C TRP A 87 3.29 -10.58 -11.21
N ASP A 88 4.06 -10.34 -10.14
CA ASP A 88 4.76 -9.08 -9.87
C ASP A 88 6.03 -8.90 -10.72
N TYR A 89 6.82 -9.96 -10.87
CA TYR A 89 8.04 -9.94 -11.69
C TYR A 89 7.81 -9.59 -13.17
N PRO A 90 6.90 -10.25 -13.93
CA PRO A 90 6.66 -9.89 -15.33
C PRO A 90 6.22 -8.43 -15.51
N SER A 91 5.37 -7.94 -14.60
CA SER A 91 4.91 -6.55 -14.60
C SER A 91 6.09 -5.58 -14.45
N LEU A 92 7.02 -5.87 -13.54
CA LEU A 92 8.22 -5.06 -13.35
C LEU A 92 9.19 -5.14 -14.52
N ALA A 93 9.39 -6.35 -15.05
CA ALA A 93 10.27 -6.60 -16.17
C ALA A 93 9.83 -5.80 -17.41
N GLU A 94 8.52 -5.69 -17.64
CA GLU A 94 7.98 -4.89 -18.73
C GLU A 94 8.25 -3.39 -18.53
N LEU A 95 8.11 -2.88 -17.30
CA LEU A 95 8.46 -1.49 -17.01
C LEU A 95 9.96 -1.21 -17.20
N VAL A 96 10.83 -2.18 -16.92
CA VAL A 96 12.26 -2.08 -17.22
C VAL A 96 12.52 -2.06 -18.73
N ARG A 97 11.87 -2.94 -19.51
CA ARG A 97 11.99 -2.94 -20.98
C ARG A 97 11.51 -1.64 -21.60
N GLN A 98 10.47 -1.03 -21.04
CA GLN A 98 9.96 0.29 -21.43
C GLN A 98 10.84 1.47 -20.96
N GLY A 99 11.95 1.21 -20.25
CA GLY A 99 12.84 2.25 -19.72
C GLY A 99 12.24 3.08 -18.58
N LYS A 100 11.10 2.67 -18.03
CA LYS A 100 10.41 3.37 -16.93
C LYS A 100 10.99 3.06 -15.56
N VAL A 101 11.64 1.90 -15.42
CA VAL A 101 12.30 1.46 -14.19
C VAL A 101 13.72 1.04 -14.54
N PRO A 102 14.77 1.62 -13.93
CA PRO A 102 16.13 1.12 -14.04
C PRO A 102 16.26 -0.30 -13.50
N LEU A 103 17.10 -1.12 -14.15
CA LEU A 103 17.38 -2.50 -13.73
C LEU A 103 17.85 -2.61 -12.27
N LYS A 104 18.60 -1.61 -11.79
CA LYS A 104 19.06 -1.52 -10.39
C LYS A 104 17.88 -1.43 -9.42
N GLN A 105 16.86 -0.63 -9.73
CA GLN A 105 15.65 -0.52 -8.90
C GLN A 105 14.85 -1.82 -8.93
N MET A 106 14.70 -2.45 -10.11
CA MET A 106 14.08 -3.78 -10.20
C MET A 106 14.79 -4.79 -9.29
N ARG A 107 16.13 -4.80 -9.31
CA ARG A 107 16.92 -5.66 -8.43
C ARG A 107 16.66 -5.39 -6.96
N SER A 108 16.53 -4.12 -6.54
CA SER A 108 16.21 -3.76 -5.17
C SER A 108 14.81 -4.21 -4.76
N VAL A 109 13.79 -4.04 -5.61
CA VAL A 109 12.42 -4.51 -5.35
C VAL A 109 12.38 -6.03 -5.16
N VAL A 110 12.98 -6.78 -6.09
CA VAL A 110 13.05 -8.24 -6.02
C VAL A 110 13.79 -8.69 -4.76
N ALA A 111 14.93 -8.06 -4.45
CA ALA A 111 15.70 -8.37 -3.24
C ALA A 111 14.88 -8.13 -1.97
N GLY A 112 14.24 -6.96 -1.83
CA GLY A 112 13.44 -6.64 -0.66
C GLY A 112 12.20 -7.54 -0.51
N ASN A 113 11.54 -7.90 -1.61
CA ASN A 113 10.47 -8.91 -1.61
C ASN A 113 10.94 -10.24 -1.03
N CYS A 114 12.07 -10.76 -1.53
CA CYS A 114 12.64 -12.01 -1.04
C CYS A 114 13.11 -11.91 0.42
N THR A 115 13.65 -10.77 0.85
CA THR A 115 14.06 -10.54 2.24
C THR A 115 12.88 -10.60 3.20
N GLU A 116 11.74 -9.97 2.87
CA GLU A 116 10.52 -10.08 3.70
C GLU A 116 9.99 -11.51 3.75
N ILE A 117 9.99 -12.22 2.62
CA ILE A 117 9.56 -13.63 2.56
C ILE A 117 10.45 -14.52 3.44
N LEU A 118 11.77 -14.37 3.33
CA LEU A 118 12.72 -15.13 4.14
C LEU A 118 12.61 -14.79 5.62
N PHE A 119 12.35 -13.52 5.97
CA PHE A 119 12.03 -13.13 7.34
C PHE A 119 10.79 -13.88 7.86
N ASP A 120 9.71 -13.92 7.07
CA ASP A 120 8.46 -14.61 7.46
C ASP A 120 8.68 -16.12 7.65
N ILE A 121 9.48 -16.76 6.78
CA ILE A 121 9.83 -18.18 6.90
C ILE A 121 10.64 -18.44 8.18
N ILE A 122 11.68 -17.62 8.43
CA ILE A 122 12.51 -17.75 9.64
C ILE A 122 11.65 -17.58 10.89
N GLN A 123 10.80 -16.55 10.91
CA GLN A 123 9.87 -16.31 12.02
C GLN A 123 8.98 -17.52 12.27
N ARG A 124 8.33 -18.04 11.23
CA ARG A 124 7.40 -19.16 11.38
C ARG A 124 8.11 -20.40 11.91
N GLN A 125 9.31 -20.65 11.43
CA GLN A 125 10.10 -21.79 11.88
C GLN A 125 10.47 -21.69 13.38
N GLU A 126 10.84 -20.50 13.86
CA GLU A 126 11.12 -20.30 15.29
C GLU A 126 9.85 -20.40 16.16
N GLN A 127 8.68 -19.99 15.65
CA GLN A 127 7.41 -20.19 16.36
C GLN A 127 7.04 -21.67 16.50
N LEU A 128 7.28 -22.49 15.46
CA LEU A 128 7.02 -23.93 15.50
C LEU A 128 7.93 -24.66 16.49
N ARG A 129 9.18 -24.21 16.65
CA ARG A 129 10.13 -24.78 17.63
C ARG A 129 9.63 -24.71 19.08
N CYS A 130 8.88 -23.66 19.42
CA CYS A 130 8.37 -23.47 20.78
C CYS A 130 7.03 -24.17 21.05
N GLY A 131 6.39 -24.80 20.05
CA GLY A 131 4.98 -25.16 20.12
C GLY A 131 4.58 -26.62 19.81
N SER A 132 5.34 -27.40 19.04
CA SER A 132 4.95 -28.78 18.66
C SER A 132 6.07 -29.57 17.96
N SER A 133 5.85 -30.86 17.68
CA SER A 133 6.68 -31.67 16.77
C SER A 133 6.50 -31.29 15.29
N GLU A 134 5.71 -30.26 15.00
CA GLU A 134 5.39 -29.82 13.64
C GLU A 134 6.51 -28.95 13.07
N GLN A 135 6.72 -29.07 11.76
CA GLN A 135 7.89 -28.49 11.10
C GLN A 135 7.49 -27.98 9.73
N LEU A 136 8.23 -26.98 9.24
CA LEU A 136 8.14 -26.60 7.84
C LEU A 136 8.62 -27.76 6.96
N THR A 137 7.94 -27.92 5.84
CA THR A 137 8.32 -28.84 4.77
C THR A 137 8.80 -28.05 3.56
N TYR A 138 9.60 -28.69 2.71
CA TYR A 138 10.04 -28.08 1.47
C TYR A 138 10.06 -29.08 0.31
N ARG A 139 9.99 -28.54 -0.90
CA ARG A 139 10.11 -29.29 -2.14
C ARG A 139 10.78 -28.44 -3.20
N GLN A 140 11.80 -29.01 -3.86
CA GLN A 140 12.32 -28.43 -5.09
C GLN A 140 11.48 -28.90 -6.28
N ILE A 141 11.11 -27.96 -7.15
CA ILE A 141 10.30 -28.22 -8.35
C ILE A 141 11.08 -27.65 -9.56
N PRO A 142 11.72 -28.52 -10.36
CA PRO A 142 12.38 -28.11 -11.60
C PRO A 142 11.39 -27.55 -12.63
N GLN A 143 11.86 -26.62 -13.48
CA GLN A 143 11.05 -25.96 -14.51
C GLN A 143 10.36 -26.95 -15.45
N GLU A 144 11.03 -28.02 -15.85
CA GLU A 144 10.48 -29.07 -16.72
C GLU A 144 9.23 -29.76 -16.12
N THR A 145 9.18 -29.85 -14.78
CA THR A 145 8.01 -30.39 -14.07
C THR A 145 6.84 -29.39 -14.05
N ILE A 146 7.14 -28.10 -14.15
CA ILE A 146 6.14 -27.03 -14.20
C ILE A 146 5.52 -26.98 -15.59
N ASP A 147 6.36 -26.99 -16.64
CA ASP A 147 5.94 -26.89 -18.04
C ASP A 147 5.13 -28.13 -18.52
N SER A 148 5.33 -29.28 -17.88
CA SER A 148 4.59 -30.53 -18.16
C SER A 148 3.26 -30.66 -17.42
N THR A 149 3.01 -29.80 -16.42
CA THR A 149 1.70 -29.70 -15.77
C THR A 149 0.88 -28.60 -16.45
N SER A 150 -0.41 -28.82 -16.69
CA SER A 150 -1.36 -27.79 -17.14
C SER A 150 -1.64 -26.73 -16.05
N ASP A 151 -0.69 -26.50 -15.15
CA ASP A 151 -0.74 -25.48 -14.13
C ASP A 151 -0.51 -24.12 -14.81
N SER A 152 -1.58 -23.61 -15.42
CA SER A 152 -1.70 -22.30 -16.07
C SER A 152 -1.24 -21.09 -15.24
N ARG A 153 -0.82 -21.31 -13.99
CA ARG A 153 -0.22 -20.33 -13.09
C ARG A 153 1.24 -19.99 -13.46
N PHE A 154 1.88 -20.74 -14.34
CA PHE A 154 3.25 -20.45 -14.81
C PHE A 154 3.27 -20.44 -16.34
N ASP A 155 3.19 -19.25 -16.94
CA ASP A 155 3.31 -19.10 -18.40
C ASP A 155 4.76 -19.33 -18.80
N SER A 156 5.03 -20.40 -19.55
CA SER A 156 6.37 -20.84 -20.00
C SER A 156 7.10 -19.84 -20.93
N ARG A 157 6.55 -18.64 -21.12
CA ARG A 157 7.13 -17.52 -21.89
C ARG A 157 8.12 -16.63 -21.10
N PHE A 158 8.65 -17.07 -19.97
CA PHE A 158 9.62 -16.30 -19.16
C PHE A 158 11.07 -16.32 -19.71
N ASP A 159 11.24 -15.88 -20.95
CA ASP A 159 12.54 -15.74 -21.64
C ASP A 159 13.25 -14.41 -21.30
N SER A 160 13.05 -13.89 -20.09
CA SER A 160 13.58 -12.56 -19.72
C SER A 160 13.74 -12.41 -18.23
N ARG A 161 14.63 -13.23 -17.67
CA ARG A 161 15.07 -13.12 -16.28
C ARG A 161 16.08 -11.96 -16.19
N LEU A 162 15.56 -10.74 -16.27
CA LEU A 162 16.37 -9.50 -16.31
C LEU A 162 17.24 -9.34 -15.06
N VAL A 163 16.76 -9.83 -13.92
CA VAL A 163 17.46 -9.75 -12.64
C VAL A 163 17.65 -11.13 -12.04
N VAL A 164 18.90 -11.39 -11.63
CA VAL A 164 19.32 -12.50 -10.78
C VAL A 164 20.05 -11.96 -9.54
N ILE A 165 19.77 -12.54 -8.38
CA ILE A 165 20.37 -12.17 -7.10
C ILE A 165 20.96 -13.38 -6.36
N ARG A 166 21.93 -13.09 -5.50
CA ARG A 166 22.63 -14.07 -4.67
C ARG A 166 21.74 -14.45 -3.48
N ALA A 167 21.24 -15.69 -3.48
CA ALA A 167 20.30 -16.15 -2.46
C ALA A 167 20.89 -16.11 -1.04
N ASP A 168 22.19 -16.40 -0.91
CA ASP A 168 22.96 -16.33 0.33
C ASP A 168 22.98 -14.92 0.93
N GLN A 169 23.16 -13.88 0.10
CA GLN A 169 23.13 -12.49 0.55
C GLN A 169 21.73 -12.09 1.05
N ILE A 170 20.67 -12.50 0.35
CA ILE A 170 19.29 -12.19 0.77
C ILE A 170 18.94 -12.90 2.07
N LEU A 171 19.36 -14.15 2.23
CA LEU A 171 19.18 -14.88 3.49
C LEU A 171 19.93 -14.20 4.64
N GLN A 172 21.16 -13.74 4.41
CA GLN A 172 21.91 -12.98 5.41
C GLN A 172 21.20 -11.68 5.81
N GLN A 173 20.65 -10.93 4.85
CA GLN A 173 19.87 -9.73 5.14
C GLN A 173 18.62 -10.04 5.97
N ALA A 174 17.90 -11.12 5.64
CA ALA A 174 16.74 -11.56 6.41
C ALA A 174 17.13 -11.94 7.85
N ARG A 175 18.25 -12.64 8.04
CA ARG A 175 18.79 -12.99 9.37
C ARG A 175 19.18 -11.74 10.17
N GLN A 176 19.85 -10.76 9.54
CA GLN A 176 20.21 -9.48 10.18
C GLN A 176 18.99 -8.68 10.62
N ALA A 177 17.86 -8.78 9.91
CA ALA A 177 16.60 -8.19 10.35
C ALA A 177 15.91 -9.01 11.46
N TRP A 178 16.01 -10.35 11.41
CA TRP A 178 15.38 -11.27 12.35
C TRP A 178 16.05 -11.31 13.73
N GLU A 179 17.38 -11.34 13.80
CA GLU A 179 18.11 -11.51 15.06
C GLU A 179 17.75 -10.43 16.12
N PRO A 180 17.76 -9.13 15.79
CA PRO A 180 17.31 -8.09 16.73
C PRO A 180 15.81 -8.21 17.10
N TRP A 181 14.98 -8.67 16.16
CA TRP A 181 13.56 -8.92 16.39
C TRP A 181 13.33 -10.04 17.40
N GLN A 182 14.08 -11.13 17.27
CA GLN A 182 14.08 -12.24 18.24
C GLN A 182 14.59 -11.79 19.61
N GLN A 183 15.72 -11.05 19.67
CA GLN A 183 16.29 -10.53 20.91
C GLN A 183 15.35 -9.57 21.65
N ALA A 184 14.51 -8.83 20.91
CA ALA A 184 13.47 -7.98 21.48
C ALA A 184 12.26 -8.76 22.07
N GLY A 185 12.26 -10.10 21.99
CA GLY A 185 11.16 -10.94 22.47
C GLY A 185 9.92 -10.89 21.56
N LEU A 186 10.10 -10.53 20.28
CA LEU A 186 9.00 -10.36 19.31
C LEU A 186 8.77 -11.60 18.43
N VAL A 187 9.31 -12.76 18.80
CA VAL A 187 9.22 -14.02 18.02
C VAL A 187 7.78 -14.34 17.61
N ASN A 188 6.83 -14.17 18.53
CA ASN A 188 5.41 -14.47 18.33
C ASN A 188 4.61 -13.29 17.76
N ILE A 189 5.27 -12.17 17.44
CA ILE A 189 4.64 -10.96 16.91
C ILE A 189 4.95 -10.90 15.42
N SER A 190 3.96 -11.20 14.58
CA SER A 190 4.14 -11.07 13.13
C SER A 190 4.10 -9.58 12.72
N PRO A 191 5.09 -9.09 11.95
CA PRO A 191 5.04 -7.73 11.40
C PRO A 191 3.89 -7.50 10.41
N SER A 192 3.22 -8.57 9.96
CA SER A 192 2.04 -8.53 9.09
C SER A 192 0.73 -8.35 9.88
N LEU A 193 0.76 -8.20 11.20
CA LEU A 193 -0.44 -7.88 11.98
C LEU A 193 -0.65 -6.37 12.07
N ALA A 194 -1.90 -5.94 12.15
CA ALA A 194 -2.25 -4.55 12.35
C ALA A 194 -2.51 -4.27 13.83
N PRO A 195 -1.93 -3.21 14.42
CA PRO A 195 -2.31 -2.79 15.76
C PRO A 195 -3.74 -2.25 15.76
N VAL A 196 -4.42 -2.46 16.88
CA VAL A 196 -5.75 -1.92 17.17
C VAL A 196 -5.79 -1.42 18.60
N ILE A 197 -6.50 -0.33 18.85
CA ILE A 197 -6.72 0.19 20.21
C ILE A 197 -8.00 -0.44 20.76
N TRP A 198 -7.91 -1.14 21.88
CA TRP A 198 -9.07 -1.73 22.56
C TRP A 198 -9.62 -0.81 23.64
N ASP A 199 -8.76 -0.08 24.35
CA ASP A 199 -9.13 0.80 25.44
C ASP A 199 -8.44 2.17 25.30
N ALA A 200 -9.13 3.11 24.65
CA ALA A 200 -8.59 4.43 24.37
C ALA A 200 -8.36 5.26 25.66
N ASP A 201 -9.21 5.10 26.67
CA ASP A 201 -9.10 5.86 27.92
C ASP A 201 -7.90 5.41 28.74
N LYS A 202 -7.67 4.09 28.86
CA LYS A 202 -6.44 3.57 29.47
C LYS A 202 -5.21 3.96 28.66
N LEU A 203 -5.27 3.93 27.33
CA LEU A 203 -4.15 4.35 26.51
C LEU A 203 -3.76 5.80 26.80
N ARG A 204 -4.75 6.70 26.92
CA ARG A 204 -4.53 8.11 27.25
C ARG A 204 -3.88 8.30 28.62
N GLN A 205 -4.24 7.47 29.61
CA GLN A 205 -3.63 7.52 30.95
C GLN A 205 -2.19 7.00 30.97
N GLN A 206 -1.86 6.08 30.06
CA GLN A 206 -0.56 5.40 29.98
C GLN A 206 0.42 6.05 28.99
N THR A 207 0.01 7.14 28.34
CA THR A 207 0.81 7.81 27.30
C THR A 207 0.84 9.32 27.50
N SER A 208 1.86 9.98 26.94
CA SER A 208 1.81 11.44 26.81
C SER A 208 0.70 11.82 25.83
N LEU A 209 0.15 13.03 25.95
CA LEU A 209 -0.90 13.52 25.03
C LEU A 209 -0.48 13.43 23.56
N LEU A 210 0.80 13.67 23.27
CA LEU A 210 1.36 13.54 21.92
C LEU A 210 1.41 12.07 21.46
N ALA A 211 1.88 11.16 22.32
CA ALA A 211 1.93 9.73 22.00
C ALA A 211 0.53 9.14 21.82
N TYR A 212 -0.43 9.53 22.69
CA TYR A 212 -1.83 9.16 22.56
C TYR A 212 -2.40 9.58 21.19
N HIS A 213 -2.21 10.85 20.83
CA HIS A 213 -2.69 11.41 19.57
C HIS A 213 -2.06 10.73 18.36
N ASN A 214 -0.75 10.48 18.40
CA ASN A 214 -0.07 9.76 17.32
C ASN A 214 -0.62 8.34 17.17
N LEU A 215 -0.76 7.59 18.27
CA LEU A 215 -1.28 6.23 18.23
C LEU A 215 -2.73 6.19 17.72
N THR A 216 -3.62 7.05 18.21
CA THR A 216 -5.02 7.08 17.76
C THR A 216 -5.20 7.52 16.32
N THR A 217 -4.27 8.33 15.79
CA THR A 217 -4.28 8.77 14.39
C THR A 217 -3.78 7.68 13.43
N LEU A 218 -2.85 6.84 13.88
CA LEU A 218 -2.10 5.90 13.04
C LEU A 218 -2.62 4.47 13.12
N VAL A 219 -3.07 4.06 14.31
CA VAL A 219 -3.55 2.71 14.62
C VAL A 219 -5.03 2.62 14.24
N ASP A 220 -5.28 2.35 12.96
CA ASP A 220 -6.62 2.25 12.37
C ASP A 220 -7.17 0.82 12.26
N GLY A 221 -6.39 -0.18 12.68
CA GLY A 221 -6.77 -1.59 12.59
C GLY A 221 -6.71 -2.18 11.17
N ASP A 222 -6.23 -1.43 10.17
CA ASP A 222 -6.10 -1.91 8.78
C ASP A 222 -4.63 -1.95 8.30
N ARG A 223 -3.76 -1.08 8.84
CA ARG A 223 -2.34 -1.06 8.48
C ARG A 223 -1.51 -1.99 9.35
N THR A 224 -0.73 -2.85 8.71
CA THR A 224 0.20 -3.75 9.42
C THR A 224 1.37 -2.97 10.03
N LEU A 225 2.12 -3.59 10.96
CA LEU A 225 3.35 -2.98 11.50
C LEU A 225 4.34 -2.59 10.38
N ARG A 226 4.44 -3.41 9.33
CA ARG A 226 5.24 -3.08 8.13
C ARG A 226 4.73 -1.85 7.40
N ASP A 227 3.41 -1.73 7.23
CA ASP A 227 2.79 -0.59 6.55
C ASP A 227 2.97 0.70 7.35
N LEU A 228 2.80 0.62 8.67
CA LEU A 228 3.01 1.75 9.58
C LEU A 228 4.47 2.18 9.63
N ALA A 229 5.42 1.25 9.72
CA ALA A 229 6.85 1.56 9.69
C ALA A 229 7.23 2.32 8.42
N LEU A 230 6.73 1.87 7.27
CA LEU A 230 6.94 2.55 5.99
C LEU A 230 6.31 3.96 5.97
N ARG A 231 5.02 4.07 6.33
CA ARG A 231 4.28 5.33 6.32
C ARG A 231 4.91 6.38 7.24
N LEU A 232 5.39 5.95 8.40
CA LEU A 232 6.03 6.80 9.39
C LEU A 232 7.51 7.04 9.10
N LYS A 233 8.08 6.36 8.10
CA LYS A 233 9.52 6.32 7.83
C LYS A 233 10.32 5.97 9.08
N GLN A 234 9.79 5.06 9.88
CA GLN A 234 10.39 4.57 11.12
C GLN A 234 10.98 3.19 10.92
N ASN A 235 11.98 2.85 11.73
CA ASN A 235 12.50 1.50 11.79
C ASN A 235 11.42 0.55 12.32
N LEU A 236 11.18 -0.55 11.60
CA LEU A 236 10.14 -1.53 11.92
C LEU A 236 10.28 -2.12 13.32
N LEU A 237 11.50 -2.46 13.75
CA LEU A 237 11.76 -2.99 15.08
C LEU A 237 11.46 -1.95 16.16
N ALA A 238 11.98 -0.72 16.00
CA ALA A 238 11.78 0.35 16.96
C ALA A 238 10.29 0.71 17.13
N LEU A 239 9.56 0.83 16.02
CA LEU A 239 8.11 1.04 16.04
C LEU A 239 7.42 -0.09 16.80
N SER A 240 7.74 -1.35 16.47
CA SER A 240 7.09 -2.51 17.08
C SER A 240 7.38 -2.59 18.58
N GLN A 241 8.62 -2.33 19.00
CA GLN A 241 8.98 -2.26 20.42
C GLN A 241 8.23 -1.14 21.15
N SER A 242 8.05 0.03 20.52
CA SER A 242 7.39 1.18 21.13
C SER A 242 5.92 0.91 21.52
N ILE A 243 5.24 0.02 20.79
CA ILE A 243 3.83 -0.28 21.06
C ILE A 243 3.63 -1.52 21.96
N MET A 244 4.66 -2.34 22.16
CA MET A 244 4.56 -3.57 22.96
C MET A 244 4.10 -3.37 24.40
N PRO A 245 4.52 -2.32 25.14
CA PRO A 245 4.04 -2.11 26.50
C PRO A 245 2.51 -2.06 26.58
N TYR A 246 1.86 -1.40 25.61
CA TYR A 246 0.41 -1.26 25.58
C TYR A 246 -0.31 -2.55 25.15
N ILE A 247 0.35 -3.38 24.33
CA ILE A 247 -0.15 -4.71 23.97
C ILE A 247 -0.10 -5.63 25.20
N ARG A 248 1.00 -5.58 25.98
CA ARG A 248 1.12 -6.37 27.22
C ARG A 248 0.13 -5.95 28.29
N LEU A 249 -0.21 -4.66 28.35
CA LEU A 249 -1.24 -4.12 29.22
C LEU A 249 -2.67 -4.37 28.71
N GLN A 250 -2.85 -5.05 27.57
CA GLN A 250 -4.14 -5.30 26.92
C GLN A 250 -4.95 -4.02 26.63
N VAL A 251 -4.24 -2.91 26.43
CA VAL A 251 -4.81 -1.62 26.02
C VAL A 251 -4.89 -1.56 24.49
N MET A 252 -3.92 -2.19 23.83
CA MET A 252 -3.90 -2.42 22.40
C MET A 252 -3.81 -3.91 22.09
N GLY A 253 -4.17 -4.28 20.87
CA GLY A 253 -4.03 -5.63 20.33
C GLY A 253 -3.36 -5.63 18.97
N LEU A 254 -3.12 -6.84 18.46
CA LEU A 254 -2.68 -7.08 17.09
C LEU A 254 -3.69 -8.01 16.43
N ILE A 255 -4.22 -7.61 15.27
CA ILE A 255 -5.21 -8.36 14.52
C ILE A 255 -4.71 -8.72 13.12
N SER A 256 -5.25 -9.81 12.59
CA SER A 256 -5.05 -10.17 11.18
C SER A 256 -5.87 -9.26 10.28
N VAL A 257 -5.28 -8.81 9.18
CA VAL A 257 -5.93 -7.96 8.18
C VAL A 257 -5.80 -8.58 6.80
N GLY A 258 -6.76 -8.34 5.93
CA GLY A 258 -6.72 -8.79 4.54
C GLY A 258 -5.64 -8.09 3.73
N ASP A 259 -5.25 -8.68 2.60
CA ASP A 259 -4.44 -7.98 1.60
C ASP A 259 -5.22 -6.82 0.96
N PHE A 260 -4.55 -5.90 0.29
CA PHE A 260 -5.24 -4.86 -0.48
C PHE A 260 -6.04 -5.48 -1.62
N ARG A 261 -7.27 -5.00 -1.85
CA ARG A 261 -8.10 -5.46 -2.97
C ARG A 261 -7.55 -4.89 -4.28
N CYS A 262 -7.24 -5.78 -5.21
CA CYS A 262 -7.03 -5.44 -6.62
C CYS A 262 -8.42 -5.38 -7.29
N ASP A 263 -9.05 -4.21 -7.32
CA ASP A 263 -10.32 -4.08 -8.03
C ASP A 263 -10.12 -4.21 -9.55
N THR A 264 -10.72 -5.24 -10.13
CA THR A 264 -10.59 -5.65 -11.54
C THR A 264 -11.72 -5.13 -12.43
N HIS A 265 -12.52 -4.18 -11.96
CA HIS A 265 -13.59 -3.58 -12.74
C HIS A 265 -13.14 -2.28 -13.42
N PHE A 266 -12.30 -2.42 -14.45
CA PHE A 266 -12.20 -1.44 -15.54
C PHE A 266 -12.74 -2.09 -16.81
N ASN A 267 -14.05 -2.29 -16.87
CA ASN A 267 -14.68 -2.91 -18.03
C ASN A 267 -14.89 -1.85 -19.13
N LYS A 268 -14.23 -2.12 -20.26
CA LYS A 268 -14.50 -1.67 -21.63
C LYS A 268 -14.59 -0.16 -21.87
N ALA A 269 -13.52 0.33 -22.50
CA ALA A 269 -13.58 1.37 -23.50
C ALA A 269 -14.85 1.22 -24.36
N THR A 270 -15.74 2.20 -24.28
CA THR A 270 -16.60 2.53 -25.41
C THR A 270 -15.80 3.49 -26.27
N ASN A 271 -15.75 3.14 -27.56
CA ASN A 271 -14.89 3.70 -28.61
C ASN A 271 -14.84 5.24 -28.69
N PRO A 272 -13.75 5.79 -29.27
CA PRO A 272 -13.67 7.20 -29.64
C PRO A 272 -14.66 7.49 -30.77
N MET A 273 -15.45 8.55 -30.63
CA MET A 273 -16.31 9.03 -31.72
C MET A 273 -15.57 10.12 -32.52
N PRO A 274 -15.76 10.17 -33.85
CA PRO A 274 -14.99 11.04 -34.75
C PRO A 274 -15.49 12.49 -34.76
N GLU A 275 -14.60 13.38 -35.14
CA GLU A 275 -14.86 14.80 -35.38
C GLU A 275 -15.86 15.03 -36.54
N THR A 276 -16.84 15.90 -36.26
CA THR A 276 -17.50 16.91 -37.10
C THR A 276 -18.04 16.55 -38.50
N ALA A 277 -19.37 16.65 -38.64
CA ALA A 277 -20.03 17.29 -39.79
C ALA A 277 -21.38 17.88 -39.35
N GLY A 278 -21.68 19.10 -39.81
CA GLY A 278 -22.60 20.03 -39.17
C GLY A 278 -24.11 19.73 -39.26
N ARG A 279 -24.85 20.40 -38.37
CA ARG A 279 -26.24 20.82 -38.58
C ARG A 279 -26.56 22.03 -37.70
N LYS A 280 -27.13 23.06 -38.33
CA LYS A 280 -27.58 24.33 -37.76
C LYS A 280 -28.84 24.14 -36.91
N GLY A 281 -28.98 25.00 -35.89
CA GLY A 281 -30.26 25.60 -35.52
C GLY A 281 -30.95 25.10 -34.25
N GLY A 282 -30.71 25.79 -33.13
CA GLY A 282 -31.51 25.76 -31.91
C GLY A 282 -30.72 26.34 -30.73
N PRO A 283 -31.28 27.19 -29.85
CA PRO A 283 -30.55 27.74 -28.72
C PRO A 283 -30.26 26.61 -27.73
N ILE A 284 -29.05 26.04 -27.80
CA ILE A 284 -28.55 25.11 -26.81
C ILE A 284 -28.34 25.92 -25.53
N GLN A 285 -29.22 25.73 -24.55
CA GLN A 285 -28.94 26.09 -23.17
C GLN A 285 -27.64 25.40 -22.78
N THR A 286 -26.58 26.18 -22.60
CA THR A 286 -25.28 25.68 -22.16
C THR A 286 -25.44 25.07 -20.78
N LEU A 287 -25.42 23.74 -20.69
CA LEU A 287 -25.28 23.04 -19.42
C LEU A 287 -24.02 23.58 -18.72
N PRO A 288 -24.09 24.08 -17.48
CA PRO A 288 -22.91 24.57 -16.79
C PRO A 288 -21.90 23.43 -16.67
N ALA A 289 -20.64 23.73 -16.99
CA ALA A 289 -19.54 22.79 -16.88
C ALA A 289 -19.49 22.21 -15.46
N SER A 290 -19.29 20.89 -15.35
CA SER A 290 -19.19 20.21 -14.06
C SER A 290 -18.16 20.91 -13.15
N PRO A 291 -18.52 21.25 -11.90
CA PRO A 291 -17.62 21.95 -10.98
C PRO A 291 -16.37 21.12 -10.70
N LEU A 292 -15.24 21.81 -10.65
CA LEU A 292 -13.92 21.28 -10.35
C LEU A 292 -13.65 21.33 -8.85
N VAL A 293 -13.27 20.16 -8.33
CA VAL A 293 -12.82 19.97 -6.97
C VAL A 293 -11.33 19.62 -7.00
N VAL A 294 -10.54 20.31 -6.19
CA VAL A 294 -9.12 19.98 -5.97
C VAL A 294 -8.96 19.30 -4.62
N TYR A 295 -8.12 18.28 -4.52
CA TYR A 295 -7.68 17.71 -3.26
C TYR A 295 -6.16 17.83 -3.13
N ILE A 296 -5.68 18.46 -2.06
CA ILE A 296 -4.26 18.58 -1.73
C ILE A 296 -3.95 17.54 -0.66
N GLU A 297 -3.26 16.47 -1.05
CA GLU A 297 -3.07 15.26 -0.24
C GLU A 297 -1.93 14.41 -0.83
N ASP A 298 -1.03 13.93 0.03
CA ASP A 298 0.11 13.09 -0.34
C ASP A 298 -0.21 11.58 -0.28
N SER A 299 -1.25 11.17 0.45
CA SER A 299 -1.70 9.78 0.51
C SER A 299 -2.37 9.31 -0.78
N GLN A 300 -1.78 8.28 -1.40
CA GLN A 300 -2.34 7.63 -2.58
C GLN A 300 -3.73 7.03 -2.34
N ILE A 301 -3.99 6.47 -1.15
CA ILE A 301 -5.25 5.81 -0.81
C ILE A 301 -6.38 6.85 -0.71
N ASP A 302 -6.14 7.94 0.02
CA ASP A 302 -7.13 9.02 0.19
C ASP A 302 -7.41 9.70 -1.15
N ARG A 303 -6.38 9.90 -2.00
CA ARG A 303 -6.54 10.39 -3.37
C ARG A 303 -7.45 9.49 -4.21
N LEU A 304 -7.20 8.18 -4.22
CA LEU A 304 -8.00 7.23 -5.00
C LEU A 304 -9.46 7.22 -4.52
N THR A 305 -9.65 7.18 -3.20
CA THR A 305 -10.98 7.21 -2.56
C THR A 305 -11.74 8.48 -2.94
N MET A 306 -11.12 9.65 -2.79
CA MET A 306 -11.72 10.95 -3.12
C MET A 306 -12.01 11.06 -4.62
N SER A 307 -11.09 10.60 -5.48
CA SER A 307 -11.26 10.59 -6.94
C SER A 307 -12.48 9.76 -7.36
N GLN A 308 -12.64 8.56 -6.80
CA GLN A 308 -13.78 7.68 -7.11
C GLN A 308 -15.10 8.31 -6.67
N ILE A 309 -15.15 8.88 -5.46
CA ILE A 309 -16.36 9.53 -4.93
C ILE A 309 -16.76 10.71 -5.82
N LEU A 310 -15.82 11.58 -6.17
CA LEU A 310 -16.07 12.78 -6.96
C LEU A 310 -16.45 12.46 -8.40
N ALA A 311 -15.76 11.51 -9.03
CA ALA A 311 -16.07 11.07 -10.39
C ALA A 311 -17.49 10.47 -10.47
N ASN A 312 -17.84 9.58 -9.53
CA ASN A 312 -19.18 8.98 -9.47
C ASN A 312 -20.28 10.01 -9.17
N ALA A 313 -19.93 11.11 -8.53
CA ALA A 313 -20.84 12.23 -8.26
C ALA A 313 -20.89 13.25 -9.41
N GLY A 314 -20.13 13.04 -10.48
CA GLY A 314 -20.12 13.88 -11.68
C GLY A 314 -19.32 15.18 -11.54
N TYR A 315 -18.37 15.25 -10.60
CA TYR A 315 -17.46 16.39 -10.40
C TYR A 315 -16.15 16.17 -11.16
N ARG A 316 -15.53 17.25 -11.65
CA ARG A 316 -14.14 17.19 -12.13
C ARG A 316 -13.20 17.15 -10.92
N PHE A 317 -12.11 16.41 -11.04
CA PHE A 317 -11.16 16.20 -9.94
C PHE A 317 -9.71 16.45 -10.35
N ILE A 318 -8.95 17.13 -9.49
CA ILE A 318 -7.48 17.26 -9.59
C ILE A 318 -6.89 16.98 -8.21
N ASN A 319 -5.86 16.13 -8.13
CA ASN A 319 -5.08 15.94 -6.91
C ASN A 319 -3.75 16.70 -6.98
N VAL A 320 -3.35 17.30 -5.87
CA VAL A 320 -2.02 17.89 -5.68
C VAL A 320 -1.31 17.13 -4.56
N GLN A 321 -0.26 16.38 -4.91
CA GLN A 321 0.50 15.59 -3.93
C GLN A 321 1.57 16.38 -3.19
N ASP A 322 2.16 17.35 -3.88
CA ASP A 322 3.21 18.19 -3.34
C ASP A 322 2.59 19.53 -2.90
N PRO A 323 2.52 19.82 -1.58
CA PRO A 323 1.90 21.04 -1.09
C PRO A 323 2.57 22.32 -1.63
N ILE A 324 3.84 22.26 -2.06
CA ILE A 324 4.53 23.39 -2.69
C ILE A 324 3.89 23.74 -4.06
N LYS A 325 3.33 22.75 -4.75
CA LYS A 325 2.62 22.93 -6.03
C LYS A 325 1.15 23.29 -5.88
N ALA A 326 0.63 23.41 -4.65
CA ALA A 326 -0.78 23.71 -4.40
C ALA A 326 -1.19 25.05 -5.00
N LEU A 327 -0.57 26.15 -4.57
CA LEU A 327 -0.97 27.49 -4.99
C LEU A 327 -0.86 27.72 -6.51
N PRO A 328 0.24 27.32 -7.19
CA PRO A 328 0.31 27.41 -8.66
C PRO A 328 -0.78 26.61 -9.37
N THR A 329 -1.11 25.40 -8.87
CA THR A 329 -2.15 24.55 -9.47
C THR A 329 -3.54 25.17 -9.28
N LEU A 330 -3.82 25.69 -8.08
CA LEU A 330 -5.08 26.36 -7.78
C LEU A 330 -5.25 27.59 -8.68
N LEU A 331 -4.23 28.45 -8.82
CA LEU A 331 -4.27 29.65 -9.67
C LEU A 331 -4.55 29.31 -11.13
N LYS A 332 -3.96 28.22 -11.63
CA LYS A 332 -4.16 27.74 -13.00
C LYS A 332 -5.58 27.23 -13.24
N HIS A 333 -6.14 26.48 -12.30
CA HIS A 333 -7.38 25.71 -12.53
C HIS A 333 -8.64 26.32 -11.90
N LYS A 334 -8.50 27.26 -10.96
CA LYS A 334 -9.58 27.99 -10.28
C LYS A 334 -10.74 27.07 -9.84
N PRO A 335 -10.48 26.10 -8.94
CA PRO A 335 -11.50 25.15 -8.52
C PRO A 335 -12.62 25.83 -7.75
N GLN A 336 -13.79 25.19 -7.76
CA GLN A 336 -14.97 25.63 -7.01
C GLN A 336 -14.95 25.13 -5.56
N LEU A 337 -14.18 24.08 -5.23
CA LEU A 337 -13.96 23.61 -3.86
C LEU A 337 -12.58 22.97 -3.72
N ILE A 338 -11.97 23.14 -2.55
CA ILE A 338 -10.67 22.58 -2.22
C ILE A 338 -10.82 21.70 -0.99
N PHE A 339 -10.50 20.41 -1.11
CA PHE A 339 -10.15 19.57 0.03
C PHE A 339 -8.65 19.74 0.31
N LEU A 340 -8.28 19.86 1.57
CA LEU A 340 -6.90 20.06 1.98
C LEU A 340 -6.59 19.16 3.16
N ASP A 341 -5.66 18.21 2.98
CA ASP A 341 -5.20 17.41 4.10
C ASP A 341 -4.46 18.26 5.13
N LEU A 342 -4.72 17.96 6.40
CA LEU A 342 -4.13 18.69 7.50
C LEU A 342 -2.66 18.28 7.74
N LEU A 343 -2.33 17.01 7.54
CA LEU A 343 -1.10 16.39 7.99
C LEU A 343 -0.24 15.91 6.81
N MET A 344 0.45 16.85 6.15
CA MET A 344 1.40 16.56 5.08
C MET A 344 2.87 16.70 5.54
N PRO A 345 3.81 15.90 4.99
CA PRO A 345 5.18 15.77 5.50
C PRO A 345 6.14 16.94 5.23
N VAL A 346 5.71 17.98 4.50
CA VAL A 346 6.57 19.12 4.09
C VAL A 346 6.01 20.47 4.53
N LEU A 347 4.71 20.67 4.39
CA LEU A 347 4.04 21.93 4.73
C LEU A 347 2.70 21.59 5.38
N ASN A 348 2.43 22.18 6.53
CA ASN A 348 1.22 21.86 7.30
C ASN A 348 -0.02 22.39 6.55
N GLY A 349 -1.13 21.63 6.54
CA GLY A 349 -2.38 22.08 5.93
C GLY A 349 -2.86 23.45 6.45
N TYR A 350 -2.56 23.80 7.70
CA TYR A 350 -2.84 25.15 8.24
C TYR A 350 -2.12 26.26 7.46
N GLU A 351 -0.85 26.04 7.12
CA GLU A 351 -0.02 27.02 6.41
C GLU A 351 -0.46 27.13 4.95
N VAL A 352 -0.78 26.01 4.31
CA VAL A 352 -1.36 25.99 2.95
C VAL A 352 -2.69 26.74 2.92
N CYS A 353 -3.57 26.50 3.89
CA CYS A 353 -4.85 27.21 4.00
C CYS A 353 -4.65 28.73 4.15
N ALA A 354 -3.74 29.15 5.04
CA ALA A 354 -3.42 30.56 5.24
C ALA A 354 -2.86 31.21 3.96
N GLN A 355 -2.03 30.49 3.18
CA GLN A 355 -1.53 30.96 1.90
C GLN A 355 -2.64 31.09 0.85
N ILE A 356 -3.54 30.11 0.75
CA ILE A 356 -4.71 30.17 -0.15
C ILE A 356 -5.57 31.41 0.17
N ARG A 357 -5.81 31.69 1.46
CA ARG A 357 -6.63 32.83 1.89
C ARG A 357 -6.00 34.20 1.67
N ARG A 358 -4.68 34.28 1.46
CA ARG A 358 -4.00 35.52 1.06
C ARG A 358 -4.19 35.84 -0.42
N VAL A 359 -4.70 34.92 -1.22
CA VAL A 359 -4.96 35.13 -2.65
C VAL A 359 -6.43 35.48 -2.85
N SER A 360 -6.69 36.72 -3.30
CA SER A 360 -8.04 37.27 -3.47
C SER A 360 -8.97 36.42 -4.34
N VAL A 361 -8.44 35.74 -5.37
CA VAL A 361 -9.25 34.88 -6.25
C VAL A 361 -9.86 33.66 -5.54
N PHE A 362 -9.33 33.26 -4.37
CA PHE A 362 -9.83 32.13 -3.57
C PHE A 362 -10.50 32.57 -2.27
N GLN A 363 -10.81 33.86 -2.12
CA GLN A 363 -11.41 34.38 -0.89
C GLN A 363 -12.71 33.66 -0.53
N ASP A 364 -13.55 33.40 -1.54
CA ASP A 364 -14.84 32.72 -1.37
C ASP A 364 -14.81 31.23 -1.71
N THR A 365 -13.67 30.69 -2.19
CA THR A 365 -13.56 29.26 -2.51
C THR A 365 -13.59 28.44 -1.21
N PRO A 366 -14.54 27.50 -1.04
CA PRO A 366 -14.59 26.63 0.12
C PRO A 366 -13.31 25.80 0.26
N VAL A 367 -12.66 25.91 1.42
CA VAL A 367 -11.50 25.07 1.79
C VAL A 367 -11.94 24.15 2.92
N ILE A 368 -12.00 22.86 2.64
CA ILE A 368 -12.46 21.83 3.56
C ILE A 368 -11.24 21.08 4.07
N MET A 369 -10.96 21.23 5.36
CA MET A 369 -9.83 20.56 5.99
C MET A 369 -10.16 19.10 6.19
N VAL A 370 -9.37 18.22 5.56
CA VAL A 370 -9.46 16.77 5.72
C VAL A 370 -8.49 16.39 6.82
N THR A 371 -8.99 15.74 7.88
CA THR A 371 -8.17 15.48 9.07
C THR A 371 -8.54 14.14 9.70
N SER A 372 -7.54 13.40 10.18
CA SER A 372 -7.75 12.22 11.04
C SER A 372 -8.13 12.59 12.48
N ASN A 373 -7.99 13.87 12.87
CA ASN A 373 -8.33 14.37 14.19
C ASN A 373 -9.41 15.45 14.08
N ASP A 374 -10.55 15.24 14.72
CA ASP A 374 -11.70 16.14 14.65
C ASP A 374 -11.94 16.90 15.97
N GLY A 375 -10.91 16.96 16.83
CA GLY A 375 -10.94 17.65 18.11
C GLY A 375 -11.17 19.16 18.00
N ILE A 376 -11.75 19.74 19.07
CA ILE A 376 -12.15 21.16 19.14
C ILE A 376 -10.98 22.11 18.83
N VAL A 377 -9.78 21.80 19.30
CA VAL A 377 -8.59 22.65 19.10
C VAL A 377 -8.21 22.77 17.63
N ASP A 378 -8.22 21.67 16.88
CA ASP A 378 -7.91 21.69 15.45
C ASP A 378 -9.00 22.40 14.66
N ARG A 379 -10.27 22.24 15.05
CA ARG A 379 -11.39 22.97 14.45
C ARG A 379 -11.27 24.49 14.67
N VAL A 380 -10.89 24.92 15.88
CA VAL A 380 -10.67 26.33 16.20
C VAL A 380 -9.49 26.87 15.39
N ARG A 381 -8.37 26.15 15.35
CA ARG A 381 -7.17 26.58 14.61
C ARG A 381 -7.41 26.68 13.11
N ALA A 382 -8.11 25.72 12.51
CA ALA A 382 -8.36 25.75 11.07
C ALA A 382 -9.38 26.86 10.71
N LYS A 383 -10.38 27.12 11.55
CA LYS A 383 -11.23 28.31 11.42
C LYS A 383 -10.42 29.61 11.47
N MET A 384 -9.44 29.72 12.38
CA MET A 384 -8.59 30.92 12.47
C MET A 384 -7.75 31.17 11.22
N VAL A 385 -7.32 30.12 10.50
CA VAL A 385 -6.62 30.26 9.21
C VAL A 385 -7.55 30.33 8.00
N GLY A 386 -8.87 30.41 8.24
CA GLY A 386 -9.88 30.65 7.22
C GLY A 386 -10.44 29.41 6.52
N SER A 387 -10.29 28.21 7.08
CA SER A 387 -10.98 27.03 6.53
C SER A 387 -12.50 27.20 6.60
N THR A 388 -13.22 26.70 5.61
CA THR A 388 -14.67 26.80 5.52
C THR A 388 -15.38 25.70 6.30
N ASP A 389 -14.87 24.46 6.25
CA ASP A 389 -15.46 23.31 6.94
C ASP A 389 -14.41 22.20 7.15
N PHE A 390 -14.84 21.07 7.70
CA PHE A 390 -13.99 19.92 8.00
C PHE A 390 -14.60 18.62 7.49
N LEU A 391 -13.72 17.71 7.08
CA LEU A 391 -14.06 16.33 6.78
C LEU A 391 -13.16 15.41 7.60
N ALA A 392 -13.75 14.70 8.56
CA ALA A 392 -13.02 13.74 9.37
C ALA A 392 -12.75 12.45 8.58
N LYS A 393 -11.49 12.01 8.55
CA LYS A 393 -11.11 10.69 8.04
C LYS A 393 -11.70 9.58 8.95
N PRO A 394 -12.02 8.39 8.45
CA PRO A 394 -11.87 7.95 7.06
C PRO A 394 -12.81 8.68 6.10
N ILE A 395 -12.34 8.92 4.88
CA ILE A 395 -13.09 9.55 3.80
C ILE A 395 -14.16 8.58 3.33
N THR A 396 -15.43 8.95 3.52
CA THR A 396 -16.56 8.16 3.05
C THR A 396 -17.36 8.95 2.02
N ARG A 397 -18.01 8.23 1.10
CA ARG A 397 -18.88 8.82 0.08
C ARG A 397 -19.93 9.75 0.68
N SER A 398 -20.59 9.34 1.76
CA SER A 398 -21.64 10.12 2.42
C SER A 398 -21.12 11.44 2.99
N LYS A 399 -19.96 11.44 3.66
CA LYS A 399 -19.35 12.66 4.21
C LYS A 399 -18.97 13.65 3.10
N VAL A 400 -18.32 13.16 2.05
CA VAL A 400 -17.89 13.99 0.91
C VAL A 400 -19.09 14.59 0.18
N LEU A 401 -20.11 13.78 -0.13
CA LEU A 401 -21.33 14.27 -0.79
C LEU A 401 -22.06 15.32 0.05
N THR A 402 -22.14 15.13 1.36
CA THR A 402 -22.74 16.13 2.27
C THR A 402 -22.02 17.47 2.18
N ILE A 403 -20.68 17.47 2.17
CA ILE A 403 -19.87 18.68 2.02
C ILE A 403 -20.10 19.33 0.65
N LEU A 404 -20.06 18.54 -0.42
CA LEU A 404 -20.26 19.06 -1.78
C LEU A 404 -21.66 19.66 -1.94
N GLN A 405 -22.70 19.00 -1.43
CA GLN A 405 -24.07 19.51 -1.48
C GLN A 405 -24.21 20.82 -0.70
N ARG A 406 -23.59 20.90 0.49
CA ARG A 406 -23.62 22.10 1.35
C ARG A 406 -22.95 23.31 0.68
N HIS A 407 -21.80 23.10 0.02
CA HIS A 407 -20.94 24.20 -0.43
C HIS A 407 -21.00 24.49 -1.94
N LEU A 408 -21.46 23.53 -2.76
CA LEU A 408 -21.60 23.68 -4.22
C LEU A 408 -23.04 23.63 -4.71
N GLY A 409 -24.01 23.23 -3.88
CA GLY A 409 -25.44 23.34 -4.17
C GLY A 409 -25.99 22.45 -5.29
N VAL A 410 -25.23 21.47 -5.79
CA VAL A 410 -25.67 20.64 -6.93
C VAL A 410 -26.36 19.35 -6.46
N THR A 411 -27.68 19.40 -6.40
CA THR A 411 -28.55 18.21 -6.28
C THR A 411 -28.65 17.54 -7.66
N ARG A 412 -27.93 16.44 -7.89
CA ARG A 412 -28.38 15.46 -8.89
C ARG A 412 -29.04 14.31 -8.15
N ASN A 413 -30.37 14.31 -8.16
CA ASN A 413 -31.16 13.13 -7.85
C ASN A 413 -30.66 11.96 -8.69
N ILE A 414 -30.08 10.96 -8.04
CA ILE A 414 -30.10 9.59 -8.54
C ILE A 414 -30.84 8.78 -7.47
N LEU A 415 -32.16 8.86 -7.55
CA LEU A 415 -33.06 7.90 -6.94
C LEU A 415 -33.10 6.66 -7.82
N SER A 416 -33.12 5.50 -7.15
CA SER A 416 -33.73 4.22 -7.57
C SER A 416 -33.27 3.58 -8.89
N GLY A 417 -32.58 2.45 -8.73
CA GLY A 417 -32.29 1.44 -9.74
C GLY A 417 -31.56 0.27 -9.10
#